data_AF-A0A926CB00-F1
#
_entry.id   AF-A0A926CB00-F1
#
_cell.length_a   1.000
_cell.length_b   1.000
_cell.length_c   1.000
_cell.angle_alpha   90.00
_cell.angle_beta   90.00
_cell.angle_gamma   90.00
#
_symmetry.space_group_name_H-M   'P 1'
#
loop_
_entity.id
_entity.type
_entity.pdbx_description
1 polymer ?
#
loop_
_entity_poly.entity_id
_entity_poly.type
_entity_poly.pdbx_seq_one_letter_code
_entity_poly.pdbx_strand_id
1 'polypeptide(L)'
;MRKLLALAMLALAGWAAWQQRTARVIGARATQLDGPPARAEVVLSFSSGPRPASLIVDLHGQSGPGSSTIAGDEDMAMVPISGPLGSHHTITVTASSRIGGRLFTRTSTFAPERIQRNDT
;
A
#
# COMPACT_ATOMS: atom_id res chain seq x y z
N MET A 1 -18.11 19.02 36.72
CA MET A 1 -17.88 17.58 36.43
C MET A 1 -18.51 17.08 35.13
N ARG A 2 -19.79 17.31 34.83
CA ARG A 2 -20.46 16.78 33.62
C ARG A 2 -19.80 17.13 32.26
N LYS A 3 -19.29 18.36 32.10
CA LYS A 3 -18.63 18.81 30.85
C LYS A 3 -17.29 18.09 30.58
N LEU A 4 -16.52 17.81 31.64
CA LEU A 4 -15.24 17.09 31.53
C LEU A 4 -15.46 15.62 31.15
N LEU A 5 -16.52 15.00 31.68
CA LEU A 5 -16.91 13.63 31.35
C LEU A 5 -17.36 13.50 29.88
N ALA A 6 -18.10 14.49 29.37
CA ALA A 6 -18.50 14.54 27.96
C ALA A 6 -17.29 14.69 27.00
N LEU A 7 -16.32 15.54 27.36
CA LEU A 7 -15.08 15.71 26.61
C LEU A 7 -14.23 14.43 26.61
N ALA A 8 -14.11 13.76 27.75
CA ALA A 8 -13.38 12.50 27.87
C ALA A 8 -14.02 11.39 27.02
N MET A 9 -15.35 11.28 27.01
CA MET A 9 -16.06 10.32 26.15
C MET A 9 -15.88 10.63 24.66
N LEU A 10 -15.93 11.90 24.26
CA LEU A 10 -15.69 12.30 22.87
C LEU A 10 -14.26 11.99 22.43
N ALA A 11 -13.27 12.21 23.30
CA ALA A 11 -11.88 11.86 23.02
C ALA A 11 -11.70 10.35 22.88
N LEU A 12 -12.30 9.54 23.77
CA LEU A 12 -12.25 8.07 23.67
C LEU A 12 -12.95 7.56 22.41
N ALA A 13 -14.13 8.10 22.09
CA ALA A 13 -14.87 7.71 20.90
C ALA A 13 -14.11 8.08 19.62
N GLY A 14 -13.49 9.27 19.59
CA GLY A 14 -12.63 9.70 18.49
C GLY A 14 -11.40 8.80 18.33
N TRP A 15 -10.76 8.42 19.43
CA TRP A 15 -9.61 7.52 19.43
C TRP A 15 -9.97 6.10 18.96
N ALA A 16 -11.08 5.54 19.46
CA ALA A 16 -11.58 4.24 19.03
C ALA A 16 -11.99 4.24 17.55
N ALA A 17 -12.67 5.29 17.08
CA ALA A 17 -13.01 5.44 15.68
C ALA A 17 -11.76 5.60 14.78
N TRP A 18 -10.69 6.17 15.31
CA TRP A 18 -9.42 6.30 14.59
C TRP A 18 -8.69 4.96 14.48
N GLN A 19 -8.73 4.12 15.51
CA GLN A 19 -8.17 2.75 15.49
C GLN A 19 -8.89 1.82 14.51
N GLN A 20 -10.15 2.09 14.19
CA GLN A 20 -10.95 1.29 13.24
C GLN A 20 -10.62 1.60 11.77
N ARG A 21 -9.80 2.62 11.48
CA ARG A 21 -9.44 2.96 10.10
C ARG A 21 -8.38 1.99 9.59
N THR A 22 -8.76 1.14 8.64
CA THR A 22 -7.83 0.25 7.93
C THR A 22 -6.62 1.03 7.42
N ALA A 23 -5.44 0.45 7.64
CA ALA A 23 -4.17 0.91 7.10
C ALA A 23 -4.28 1.08 5.59
N ARG A 24 -3.69 2.16 5.10
CA ARG A 24 -3.67 2.51 3.67
C ARG A 24 -2.25 2.35 3.17
N VAL A 25 -2.10 1.89 1.94
CA VAL A 25 -0.82 1.99 1.24
C VAL A 25 -0.56 3.47 0.98
N ILE A 26 0.52 4.00 1.53
CA ILE A 26 0.93 5.41 1.42
C ILE A 26 2.18 5.59 0.56
N GLY A 27 2.88 4.49 0.25
CA GLY A 27 4.02 4.48 -0.64
C GLY A 27 4.22 3.09 -1.24
N ALA A 28 4.80 3.05 -2.43
CA ALA A 28 5.25 1.83 -3.08
C ALA A 28 6.51 2.14 -3.89
N ARG A 29 7.49 1.24 -3.85
CA ARG A 29 8.73 1.35 -4.61
C ARG A 29 9.08 0.03 -5.25
N ALA A 30 9.34 0.04 -6.55
CA ALA A 30 9.75 -1.13 -7.30
C ALA A 30 11.25 -1.11 -7.57
N THR A 31 11.90 -2.25 -7.34
CA THR A 31 13.31 -2.49 -7.68
C THR A 31 13.37 -3.74 -8.54
N GLN A 32 14.00 -3.64 -9.71
CA GLN A 32 14.21 -4.81 -10.56
C GLN A 32 15.26 -5.71 -9.92
N LEU A 33 14.96 -7.01 -9.87
CA LEU A 33 15.91 -8.04 -9.47
C LEU A 33 16.53 -8.67 -10.72
N ASP A 34 17.85 -8.87 -10.66
CA ASP A 34 18.59 -9.55 -11.71
C ASP A 34 18.41 -11.06 -11.61
N GLY A 35 18.18 -11.72 -12.74
CA GLY A 35 18.10 -13.17 -12.87
C GLY A 35 16.86 -13.66 -13.63
N PRO A 36 16.94 -14.84 -14.28
CA PRO A 36 15.78 -15.46 -14.90
C PRO A 36 14.97 -16.29 -13.89
N PRO A 37 13.63 -16.15 -13.84
CA PRO A 37 12.81 -15.21 -14.59
C PRO A 37 12.89 -13.78 -14.02
N ALA A 38 12.78 -12.77 -14.88
CA ALA A 38 12.83 -11.37 -14.48
C ALA A 38 11.67 -11.02 -13.53
N ARG A 39 12.01 -10.34 -12.42
CA ARG A 39 11.06 -9.96 -11.37
C ARG A 39 11.37 -8.56 -10.87
N ALA A 40 10.34 -7.87 -10.40
CA ALA A 40 10.47 -6.66 -9.60
C ALA A 40 10.05 -6.97 -8.16
N GLU A 41 10.88 -6.56 -7.22
CA GLU A 41 10.51 -6.47 -5.81
C GLU A 41 9.80 -5.13 -5.60
N VAL A 42 8.57 -5.18 -5.09
CA VAL A 42 7.80 -3.99 -4.75
C VAL A 42 7.65 -3.90 -3.24
N VAL A 43 8.31 -2.91 -2.64
CA VAL A 43 8.20 -2.61 -1.21
C VAL A 43 7.07 -1.61 -0.99
N LEU A 44 6.20 -1.90 -0.03
CA LEU A 44 5.01 -1.15 0.29
C LEU A 44 5.16 -0.47 1.65
N SER A 45 4.62 0.75 1.78
CA SER A 45 4.56 1.48 3.05
C SER A 45 3.10 1.73 3.42
N PHE A 46 2.78 1.56 4.70
CA PHE A 46 1.41 1.64 5.18
C PHE A 46 1.23 2.72 6.23
N SER A 47 0.07 3.37 6.22
CA SER A 47 -0.36 4.19 7.36
C SER A 47 -0.63 3.30 8.59
N SER A 48 -0.68 3.92 9.76
CA SER A 48 -1.19 3.26 10.96
C SER A 48 -2.62 2.73 10.76
N GLY A 49 -2.93 1.60 11.37
CA GLY A 49 -4.27 0.99 11.38
C GLY A 49 -4.23 -0.52 11.16
N PRO A 50 -5.40 -1.20 11.19
CA PRO A 50 -5.50 -2.61 10.86
C PRO A 50 -5.13 -2.86 9.40
N ARG A 51 -4.31 -3.87 9.13
CA ARG A 51 -3.90 -4.22 7.76
C ARG A 51 -5.10 -4.65 6.90
N PRO A 52 -5.06 -4.42 5.58
CA PRO A 52 -6.04 -5.01 4.67
C PRO A 52 -5.97 -6.55 4.72
N ALA A 53 -6.97 -7.22 4.16
CA ALA A 53 -6.99 -8.68 4.06
C ALA A 53 -6.08 -9.18 2.93
N SER A 54 -6.05 -8.47 1.81
CA SER A 54 -5.21 -8.80 0.66
C SER A 54 -4.84 -7.57 -0.14
N LEU A 55 -3.78 -7.69 -0.93
CA LEU A 55 -3.27 -6.65 -1.82
C LEU A 55 -3.04 -7.26 -3.20
N ILE A 56 -3.44 -6.53 -4.23
CA ILE A 56 -3.04 -6.79 -5.61
C ILE A 56 -2.08 -5.67 -5.99
N VAL A 57 -0.88 -6.01 -6.42
CA VAL A 57 0.16 -5.09 -6.84
C VAL A 57 0.35 -5.26 -8.35
N ASP A 58 -0.09 -4.25 -9.08
CA ASP A 58 0.06 -4.15 -10.53
C ASP A 58 1.21 -3.18 -10.85
N LEU A 59 2.09 -3.61 -11.73
CA LEU A 59 3.23 -2.85 -12.19
C LEU A 59 3.08 -2.60 -13.69
N HIS A 60 3.08 -1.34 -14.09
CA HIS A 60 2.97 -0.92 -15.48
C HIS A 60 4.22 -0.16 -15.90
N GLY A 61 4.91 -0.64 -16.94
CA GLY A 61 6.08 0.02 -17.51
C GLY A 61 6.26 -0.33 -18.99
N GLN A 62 7.37 0.11 -19.57
CA GLN A 62 7.69 -0.17 -20.99
C GLN A 62 7.86 -1.66 -21.28
N SER A 63 8.26 -2.43 -20.26
CA SER A 63 8.42 -3.88 -20.30
C SER A 63 7.10 -4.67 -20.33
N GLY A 64 5.94 -4.00 -20.27
CA GLY A 64 4.63 -4.64 -20.16
C GLY A 64 4.15 -4.80 -18.71
N PRO A 65 2.88 -5.17 -18.52
CA PRO A 65 2.27 -5.26 -17.20
C PRO A 65 2.74 -6.51 -16.44
N GLY A 66 2.98 -6.34 -15.14
CA GLY A 66 3.16 -7.42 -14.16
C GLY A 66 2.13 -7.30 -13.04
N SER A 67 1.73 -8.43 -12.44
CA SER A 67 0.81 -8.42 -11.31
C SER A 67 1.15 -9.50 -10.30
N SER A 68 0.94 -9.21 -9.02
CA SER A 68 1.08 -10.16 -7.93
C SER A 68 0.03 -9.92 -6.86
N THR A 69 -0.43 -10.98 -6.22
CA THR A 69 -1.37 -10.91 -5.09
C THR A 69 -0.66 -11.42 -3.84
N ILE A 70 -0.68 -10.63 -2.79
CA ILE A 70 -0.06 -10.94 -1.50
C ILE A 70 -1.06 -10.80 -0.35
N ALA A 71 -0.72 -11.38 0.81
CA ALA A 71 -1.47 -11.13 2.03
C ALA A 71 -1.36 -9.65 2.43
N GLY A 72 -2.39 -9.10 3.09
CA GLY A 72 -2.43 -7.68 3.38
C GLY A 72 -1.49 -7.21 4.51
N ASP A 73 -0.90 -8.14 5.25
CA ASP A 73 0.14 -7.91 6.25
C ASP A 73 1.56 -8.01 5.69
N GLU A 74 1.73 -8.42 4.42
CA GLU A 74 3.01 -8.40 3.74
C GLU A 74 3.37 -6.98 3.27
N ASP A 75 4.62 -6.59 3.51
CA ASP A 75 5.18 -5.29 3.10
C ASP A 75 5.94 -5.36 1.76
N MET A 76 5.99 -6.54 1.13
CA MET A 76 6.78 -6.78 -0.06
C MET A 76 6.05 -7.72 -1.02
N ALA A 77 6.00 -7.36 -2.31
CA ALA A 77 5.50 -8.21 -3.38
C ALA A 77 6.60 -8.56 -4.38
N MET A 78 6.67 -9.81 -4.80
CA MET A 78 7.46 -10.21 -5.97
C MET A 78 6.54 -10.20 -7.19
N VAL A 79 6.79 -9.28 -8.12
CA VAL A 79 6.00 -9.09 -9.33
C VAL A 79 6.78 -9.62 -10.54
N PRO A 80 6.27 -10.59 -11.31
CA PRO A 80 6.90 -11.02 -12.54
C PRO A 80 6.85 -9.89 -13.57
N ILE A 81 7.96 -9.66 -14.28
CA ILE A 81 8.06 -8.64 -15.33
C ILE A 81 8.65 -9.27 -16.60
N SER A 82 8.21 -8.81 -17.76
CA SER A 82 8.65 -9.37 -19.05
C SER A 82 9.91 -8.68 -19.62
N GLY A 83 10.43 -7.66 -18.94
CA GLY A 83 11.57 -6.89 -19.40
C GLY A 83 12.01 -5.84 -18.36
N PRO A 84 12.90 -4.91 -18.75
CA PRO A 84 13.42 -3.90 -17.84
C PRO A 84 12.34 -2.95 -17.32
N LEU A 85 12.31 -2.71 -16.02
CA LEU A 85 11.30 -1.88 -15.36
C LEU A 85 11.20 -0.44 -15.93
N GLY A 86 12.34 0.08 -16.42
CA GLY A 86 12.44 1.42 -17.00
C GLY A 86 12.30 2.56 -15.97
N SER A 87 12.72 3.77 -16.37
CA SER A 87 12.63 4.97 -15.52
C SER A 87 11.20 5.50 -15.34
N HIS A 88 10.29 5.12 -16.25
CA HIS A 88 8.88 5.45 -16.21
C HIS A 88 8.06 4.19 -15.98
N HIS A 89 7.77 3.90 -14.72
CA HIS A 89 6.87 2.84 -14.31
C HIS A 89 5.85 3.35 -13.30
N THR A 90 4.67 2.77 -13.29
CA THR A 90 3.59 3.09 -12.36
C THR A 90 3.26 1.84 -11.57
N ILE A 91 3.11 1.99 -10.26
CA ILE A 91 2.70 0.92 -9.36
C ILE A 91 1.26 1.21 -8.94
N THR A 92 0.33 0.32 -9.25
CA THR A 92 -1.05 0.38 -8.79
C THR A 92 -1.26 -0.68 -7.74
N VAL A 93 -1.74 -0.30 -6.56
CA VAL A 93 -2.01 -1.22 -5.46
C VAL A 93 -3.49 -1.18 -5.13
N THR A 94 -4.15 -2.33 -5.25
CA THR A 94 -5.55 -2.51 -4.85
C THR A 94 -5.60 -3.29 -3.55
N ALA A 95 -5.94 -2.59 -2.47
CA ALA A 95 -6.12 -3.17 -1.15
C ALA A 95 -7.58 -3.57 -0.93
N SER A 96 -7.79 -4.79 -0.43
CA SER A 96 -9.10 -5.34 -0.13
C SER A 96 -9.27 -5.55 1.37
N SER A 97 -10.43 -5.22 1.92
CA SER A 97 -10.71 -5.34 3.36
C SER A 97 -12.16 -5.74 3.59
N ARG A 98 -12.43 -6.43 4.71
CA ARG A 98 -13.79 -6.76 5.13
C ARG A 98 -14.15 -6.03 6.42
N ILE A 99 -15.21 -5.23 6.38
CA ILE A 99 -15.71 -4.50 7.56
C ILE A 99 -17.20 -4.85 7.69
N GLY A 100 -17.57 -5.51 8.79
CA GLY A 100 -18.94 -5.98 9.00
C GLY A 100 -19.44 -6.92 7.89
N GLY A 101 -18.57 -7.79 7.37
CA GLY A 101 -18.90 -8.74 6.31
C GLY A 101 -18.91 -8.16 4.88
N ARG A 102 -18.89 -6.83 4.72
CA ARG A 102 -18.86 -6.15 3.42
C ARG A 102 -17.43 -6.01 2.92
N LEU A 103 -17.22 -6.27 1.63
CA LEU A 103 -15.94 -6.05 0.96
C LEU A 103 -15.77 -4.57 0.61
N PHE A 104 -14.64 -4.02 0.99
CA PHE A 104 -14.18 -2.69 0.61
C PHE A 104 -12.88 -2.82 -0.14
N THR A 105 -12.80 -2.18 -1.30
CA THR A 105 -11.57 -2.09 -2.07
C THR A 105 -11.11 -0.64 -2.13
N ARG A 106 -9.79 -0.45 -2.18
CA ARG A 106 -9.18 0.85 -2.35
C ARG A 106 -7.96 0.72 -3.25
N THR A 107 -7.96 1.50 -4.31
CA THR A 107 -6.85 1.55 -5.28
C THR A 107 -6.01 2.79 -5.01
N SER A 108 -4.70 2.63 -5.02
CA SER A 108 -3.71 3.70 -4.91
C SER A 108 -2.71 3.56 -6.04
N THR A 109 -2.27 4.67 -6.62
CA THR A 109 -1.35 4.67 -7.75
C THR A 109 -0.13 5.51 -7.39
N PHE A 110 1.05 4.94 -7.60
CA PHE A 110 2.34 5.52 -7.29
C PHE A 110 3.15 5.64 -8.57
N ALA A 111 3.58 6.86 -8.85
CA ALA A 111 4.59 7.13 -9.86
C ALA A 111 5.97 6.69 -9.32
N PRO A 112 6.97 6.48 -10.19
CA PRO A 112 8.30 6.14 -9.71
C PRO A 112 8.80 7.33 -8.90
N GLU A 113 9.31 7.06 -7.69
CA GLU A 113 9.84 8.09 -6.81
C GLU A 113 10.91 8.90 -7.58
N ARG A 114 10.63 10.18 -7.90
CA ARG A 114 11.73 11.11 -8.19
C ARG A 114 12.52 11.14 -6.90
N ILE A 115 13.70 10.54 -6.88
CA ILE A 115 14.64 10.70 -5.78
C ILE A 115 14.91 12.20 -5.65
N GLN A 116 14.19 12.87 -4.77
CA GLN A 116 14.53 14.21 -4.35
C GLN A 116 15.68 14.00 -3.36
N ARG A 117 16.89 13.92 -3.92
CA ARG A 117 18.14 13.90 -3.17
C ARG A 117 18.16 15.19 -2.34
N ASN A 118 17.81 15.10 -1.07
CA ASN A 118 18.10 16.16 -0.13
C ASN A 118 19.62 16.11 0.12
N ASP A 119 20.35 16.89 -0.66
CA ASP A 119 21.65 17.36 -0.24
C ASP A 119 21.40 18.40 0.87
N THR A 120 21.65 18.04 2.13
CA THR A 120 22.00 19.00 3.19
C THR A 120 22.73 18.28 4.32
#